data_AF-A0A5B6ZAR0-F1
#
_entry.id   AF-A0A5B6ZAR0-F1
#
_cell.length_a   1.000
_cell.length_b   1.000
_cell.length_c   1.000
_cell.angle_alpha   90.00
_cell.angle_beta   90.00
_cell.angle_gamma   90.00
#
_symmetry.space_group_name_H-M   'P 1'
#
loop_
_entity.id
_entity.type
_entity.pdbx_description
1 polymer ?
#
loop_
_entity_poly.entity_id
_entity_poly.type
_entity_poly.pdbx_seq_one_letter_code
_entity_poly.pdbx_strand_id
1 'polypeptide(L)'
;MLLVSLIGKPSVVFFVILREHLVESYCISRHHPHQLLVFFGADWTGNRSNRRSTSGYCTFVGDNLVTWRNKKQNVVARSSVEAEYRAMAHTACELLWVRSLLHDMEINVPIPMPMYCDNQAAIFIASNPVFHERTKHIEVDCHFIRDLVLQKQIVTPYVQSGDQLGDIFTKPMARATFLSLCSKLGIFNLYAPACGRVLEFYF
;
A
#
# COMPACT_ATOMS: atom_id res chain seq x y z
N MET A 1 -3.90 -13.88 3.45
CA MET A 1 -3.41 -13.75 2.07
C MET A 1 -2.54 -14.95 1.85
N LEU A 2 -2.93 -15.84 0.95
CA LEU A 2 -2.13 -17.02 0.61
C LEU A 2 -1.45 -16.69 -0.72
N LEU A 3 -0.13 -16.69 -0.75
CA LEU A 3 0.61 -16.59 -2.01
C LEU A 3 0.87 -18.02 -2.48
N VAL A 4 0.38 -18.36 -3.67
CA VAL A 4 0.74 -19.63 -4.33
C VAL A 4 1.66 -19.28 -5.49
N SER A 5 2.92 -19.71 -5.40
CA SER A 5 3.86 -19.65 -6.51
C SER A 5 3.60 -20.84 -7.42
N LEU A 6 3.32 -20.59 -8.70
CA LEU A 6 3.46 -21.59 -9.74
C LEU A 6 4.84 -21.37 -10.36
N ILE A 7 5.76 -22.31 -10.14
CA ILE A 7 7.11 -22.24 -10.69
C ILE A 7 7.02 -22.38 -12.21
N GLY A 8 7.00 -21.24 -12.90
CA GLY A 8 7.26 -21.14 -14.34
C GLY A 8 8.76 -21.16 -14.62
N LYS A 9 9.14 -21.14 -15.91
CA LYS A 9 10.53 -21.14 -16.43
C LYS A 9 11.50 -20.31 -15.56
N PRO A 10 12.81 -20.66 -15.50
CA PRO A 10 13.78 -20.12 -14.55
C PRO A 10 13.89 -18.58 -14.46
N SER A 11 13.41 -17.85 -15.46
CA SER A 11 13.48 -16.38 -15.54
C SER A 11 12.21 -15.65 -15.06
N VAL A 12 11.09 -16.34 -14.88
CA VAL A 12 9.76 -15.74 -14.63
C VAL A 12 9.05 -16.45 -13.48
N VAL A 13 8.53 -15.68 -12.53
CA VAL A 13 7.67 -16.24 -11.47
C VAL A 13 6.23 -15.82 -11.68
N PHE A 14 5.34 -16.80 -11.65
CA PHE A 14 3.90 -16.59 -11.59
C PHE A 14 3.45 -16.56 -10.13
N PHE A 15 2.74 -15.50 -9.78
CA PHE A 15 2.13 -15.34 -8.47
C PHE A 15 0.63 -15.39 -8.59
N VAL A 16 -0.02 -16.22 -7.77
CA VAL A 16 -1.44 -16.09 -7.46
C VAL A 16 -1.58 -15.52 -6.06
N ILE A 17 -2.17 -14.33 -5.95
CA ILE A 17 -2.48 -13.72 -4.66
C ILE A 17 -3.91 -14.08 -4.31
N LEU A 18 -4.09 -15.04 -3.41
CA LEU A 18 -5.40 -15.41 -2.89
C LEU A 18 -5.76 -14.48 -1.72
N ARG A 19 -6.76 -13.61 -1.95
CA ARG A 19 -7.48 -12.98 -0.85
C ARG A 19 -8.99 -12.98 -1.10
N GLU A 20 -9.66 -13.71 -0.20
CA GLU A 20 -11.11 -13.84 0.01
C GLU A 20 -11.96 -14.27 -1.20
N HIS A 21 -11.84 -13.73 -2.42
CA HIS A 21 -12.54 -14.24 -3.62
C HIS A 21 -11.89 -13.86 -4.97
N LEU A 22 -10.71 -13.22 -4.99
CA LEU A 22 -10.00 -12.85 -6.21
C LEU A 22 -8.71 -13.67 -6.38
N VAL A 23 -8.53 -14.18 -7.60
CA VAL A 23 -7.33 -14.85 -8.11
C VAL A 23 -6.78 -13.94 -9.19
N GLU A 24 -5.72 -13.19 -8.90
CA GLU A 24 -4.98 -12.46 -9.93
C GLU A 24 -3.63 -13.13 -10.14
N SER A 25 -3.28 -13.30 -11.41
CA SER A 25 -2.03 -13.91 -11.85
C SER A 25 -1.09 -12.82 -12.32
N TYR A 26 0.09 -12.69 -11.71
CA TYR A 26 1.09 -11.71 -12.13
C TYR A 26 2.32 -12.41 -12.69
N CYS A 27 2.93 -11.81 -13.71
CA CYS A 27 4.19 -12.22 -14.29
C CYS A 27 5.27 -11.23 -13.85
N ILE A 28 6.23 -11.68 -13.04
CA ILE A 28 7.34 -10.84 -12.57
C ILE A 28 8.66 -11.50 -13.00
N SER A 29 9.49 -10.74 -13.72
CA SER A 29 10.83 -11.16 -14.17
C SER A 29 11.81 -11.18 -13.01
N ARG A 30 12.60 -12.25 -12.84
CA ARG A 30 13.62 -12.32 -11.77
C ARG A 30 14.84 -11.41 -12.00
N HIS A 31 15.18 -11.15 -13.27
CA HIS A 31 16.45 -10.52 -13.62
C HIS A 31 16.46 -9.00 -13.59
N HIS A 32 15.30 -8.37 -13.36
CA HIS A 32 15.18 -6.92 -13.31
C HIS A 32 14.74 -6.49 -11.92
N PRO A 33 15.39 -5.47 -11.31
CA PRO A 33 14.94 -4.95 -10.04
C PRO A 33 13.55 -4.35 -10.21
N HIS A 34 12.62 -4.78 -9.36
CA HIS A 34 11.26 -4.22 -9.33
C HIS A 34 11.13 -3.30 -8.14
N GLN A 35 10.64 -2.08 -8.39
CA GLN A 35 10.33 -1.18 -7.31
C GLN A 35 9.15 -1.75 -6.51
N LEU A 36 9.35 -1.89 -5.19
CA LEU A 36 8.27 -2.19 -4.26
C LEU A 36 7.85 -0.88 -3.60
N LEU A 37 6.61 -0.46 -3.86
CA LEU A 37 6.05 0.77 -3.32
C LEU A 37 4.65 0.54 -2.77
N VAL A 38 4.21 1.43 -1.89
CA VAL A 38 2.89 1.33 -1.29
C VAL A 38 2.25 2.71 -1.14
N PHE A 39 0.95 2.75 -1.39
CA PHE A 39 0.07 3.86 -1.05
C PHE A 39 -0.77 3.43 0.13
N PHE A 40 -0.92 4.31 1.11
CA PHE A 40 -1.74 4.04 2.28
C PHE A 40 -2.53 5.28 2.67
N GLY A 41 -3.59 5.06 3.43
CA GLY A 41 -4.40 6.13 3.99
C GLY A 41 -5.18 5.66 5.20
N ALA A 42 -5.79 6.62 5.89
CA ALA A 42 -6.81 6.35 6.87
C ALA A 42 -7.97 7.33 6.76
N ASP A 43 -9.18 6.86 7.05
CA ASP A 43 -10.24 7.77 7.45
C ASP A 43 -9.98 8.26 8.89
N TRP A 44 -10.64 9.34 9.29
CA TRP A 44 -10.69 9.75 10.68
C TRP A 44 -12.11 9.69 11.20
N THR A 45 -12.33 8.85 12.22
CA THR A 45 -13.64 8.62 12.84
C THR A 45 -14.73 8.09 11.88
N GLY A 46 -14.35 7.39 10.81
CA GLY A 46 -15.28 6.96 9.77
C GLY A 46 -16.40 6.03 10.26
N ASN A 47 -16.15 5.24 11.31
CA ASN A 47 -17.18 4.41 11.91
C ASN A 47 -18.09 5.22 12.87
N ARG A 48 -19.39 5.35 12.53
CA ARG A 48 -20.35 6.12 13.35
C ARG A 48 -20.60 5.56 14.76
N SER A 49 -20.51 4.25 14.97
CA SER A 49 -20.88 3.63 16.25
C SER A 49 -19.75 3.66 17.28
N ASN A 50 -18.50 3.46 16.86
CA ASN A 50 -17.35 3.40 17.76
C ASN A 50 -16.28 4.46 17.47
N ARG A 51 -16.48 5.30 16.46
CA ARG A 51 -15.54 6.37 16.03
C ARG A 51 -14.13 5.89 15.69
N ARG A 52 -13.97 4.59 15.42
CA ARG A 52 -12.69 4.03 14.97
C ARG A 52 -12.45 4.36 13.51
N SER A 53 -11.19 4.62 13.22
CA SER A 53 -10.73 4.88 11.87
C SER A 53 -10.66 3.59 11.05
N THR A 54 -10.70 3.71 9.73
CA THR A 54 -10.40 2.64 8.78
C THR A 54 -9.08 2.95 8.08
N SER A 55 -8.11 2.04 8.19
CA SER A 55 -6.87 2.09 7.43
C SER A 55 -7.01 1.30 6.14
N GLY A 56 -6.31 1.72 5.11
CA GLY A 56 -6.24 0.99 3.85
C GLY A 56 -4.94 1.22 3.13
N TYR A 57 -4.54 0.26 2.31
CA TYR A 57 -3.32 0.34 1.52
C TYR A 57 -3.44 -0.46 0.22
N CYS A 58 -2.58 -0.11 -0.73
CA CYS A 58 -2.28 -0.90 -1.92
C CYS A 58 -0.78 -0.90 -2.20
N THR A 59 -0.23 -2.08 -2.43
CA THR A 59 1.20 -2.33 -2.64
C THR A 59 1.42 -2.74 -4.09
N PHE A 60 2.45 -2.18 -4.71
CA PHE A 60 2.83 -2.44 -6.09
C PHE A 60 4.22 -3.06 -6.19
N VAL A 61 4.39 -3.99 -7.12
CA VAL A 61 5.69 -4.51 -7.58
C VAL A 61 5.85 -4.14 -9.04
N GLY A 62 6.72 -3.17 -9.31
CA GLY A 62 6.71 -2.45 -10.58
C GLY A 62 5.36 -1.75 -10.77
N ASP A 63 4.72 -1.96 -11.92
CA ASP A 63 3.40 -1.39 -12.24
C ASP A 63 2.22 -2.28 -11.80
N ASN A 64 2.50 -3.43 -11.18
CA ASN A 64 1.48 -4.41 -10.82
C ASN A 64 1.01 -4.19 -9.38
N LEU A 65 -0.29 -3.94 -9.20
CA LEU A 65 -0.93 -3.99 -7.89
C LEU A 65 -0.88 -5.44 -7.38
N VAL A 66 -0.14 -5.72 -6.31
CA VAL A 66 -0.01 -7.09 -5.78
C VAL A 66 -0.88 -7.30 -4.55
N THR A 67 -0.95 -6.32 -3.65
CA THR A 67 -1.72 -6.49 -2.41
C THR A 67 -2.52 -5.24 -2.13
N TRP A 68 -3.73 -5.43 -1.62
CA TRP A 68 -4.53 -4.33 -1.11
C TRP A 68 -5.35 -4.81 0.08
N ARG A 69 -5.73 -3.87 0.95
CA ARG A 69 -6.55 -4.17 2.11
C ARG A 69 -7.23 -2.91 2.61
N ASN A 70 -8.41 -3.08 3.19
CA ASN A 70 -8.93 -2.16 4.19
C ASN A 70 -9.08 -2.89 5.53
N LYS A 71 -8.93 -2.15 6.63
CA LYS A 71 -9.10 -2.68 7.98
C LYS A 71 -9.47 -1.56 8.94
N LYS A 72 -10.54 -1.78 9.70
CA LYS A 72 -10.88 -0.92 10.85
C LYS A 72 -9.77 -1.00 11.91
N GLN A 73 -9.31 0.15 12.38
CA GLN A 73 -8.33 0.25 13.46
C GLN A 73 -8.92 -0.30 14.77
N ASN A 74 -8.06 -0.88 15.61
CA ASN A 74 -8.49 -1.46 16.89
C ASN A 74 -8.76 -0.39 17.96
N VAL A 75 -8.11 0.76 17.83
CA VAL A 75 -8.17 1.88 18.79
C VAL A 75 -8.76 3.10 18.09
N VAL A 76 -9.41 3.97 18.85
CA VAL A 76 -9.91 5.25 18.35
C VAL A 76 -8.74 6.22 18.21
N ALA A 77 -8.53 6.75 16.99
CA ALA A 77 -7.58 7.82 16.76
C ALA A 77 -8.15 9.17 17.20
N ARG A 78 -7.35 9.95 17.93
CA ARG A 78 -7.70 11.27 18.46
C ARG A 78 -7.37 12.40 17.47
N SER A 79 -6.68 12.09 16.38
CA SER A 79 -6.45 13.00 15.26
C SER A 79 -6.34 12.24 13.93
N SER A 80 -6.50 12.95 12.80
CA SER A 80 -6.23 12.37 11.47
C SER A 80 -4.77 11.96 11.31
N VAL A 81 -3.83 12.75 11.87
CA VAL A 81 -2.40 12.44 11.85
C VAL A 81 -2.12 11.11 12.55
N GLU A 82 -2.72 10.88 13.71
CA GLU A 82 -2.61 9.62 14.45
C GLU A 82 -3.21 8.44 13.68
N ALA A 83 -4.37 8.64 13.03
CA ALA A 83 -4.99 7.61 12.20
C ALA A 83 -4.09 7.21 11.02
N GLU A 84 -3.54 8.21 10.31
CA GLU A 84 -2.60 8.01 9.21
C GLU A 84 -1.29 7.35 9.67
N TYR A 85 -0.76 7.77 10.82
CA TYR A 85 0.49 7.20 11.35
C TYR A 85 0.33 5.73 11.75
N ARG A 86 -0.81 5.36 12.34
CA ARG A 86 -1.14 3.95 12.60
C ARG A 86 -1.30 3.15 11.31
N ALA A 87 -1.90 3.75 10.28
CA ALA A 87 -1.98 3.11 8.97
C ALA A 87 -0.58 2.88 8.38
N MET A 88 0.32 3.86 8.50
CA MET A 88 1.73 3.76 8.10
C MET A 88 2.43 2.59 8.81
N ALA A 89 2.35 2.51 10.14
CA ALA A 89 2.97 1.43 10.93
C ALA A 89 2.47 0.04 10.51
N HIS A 90 1.15 -0.14 10.39
CA HIS A 90 0.58 -1.41 9.92
C HIS A 90 1.02 -1.74 8.49
N THR A 91 1.03 -0.75 7.60
CA THR A 91 1.40 -0.94 6.20
C THR A 91 2.89 -1.29 6.05
N ALA A 92 3.75 -0.69 6.88
CA ALA A 92 5.18 -1.00 6.88
C ALA A 92 5.46 -2.48 7.24
N CYS A 93 4.72 -3.05 8.19
CA CYS A 93 4.82 -4.49 8.49
C CYS A 93 4.44 -5.37 7.29
N GLU A 94 3.34 -5.05 6.62
CA GLU A 94 2.88 -5.79 5.43
C GLU A 94 3.88 -5.63 4.26
N LEU A 95 4.44 -4.43 4.09
CA LEU A 95 5.45 -4.14 3.06
C LEU A 95 6.74 -4.94 3.29
N LEU A 96 7.22 -4.99 4.55
CA LEU A 96 8.38 -5.80 4.92
C LEU A 96 8.14 -7.29 4.70
N TRP A 97 6.93 -7.77 5.00
CA TRP A 97 6.54 -9.15 4.72
C TRP A 97 6.54 -9.45 3.22
N VAL A 98 5.98 -8.57 2.38
CA VAL A 98 6.03 -8.72 0.91
C VAL A 98 7.47 -8.72 0.41
N ARG A 99 8.32 -7.82 0.93
CA ARG A 99 9.75 -7.80 0.58
C ARG A 99 10.45 -9.11 0.94
N SER A 100 10.20 -9.65 2.14
CA SER A 100 10.76 -10.94 2.56
C SER A 100 10.34 -12.06 1.63
N LEU A 101 9.06 -12.08 1.25
CA LEU A 101 8.51 -13.08 0.35
C LEU A 101 9.13 -13.01 -1.05
N LEU A 102 9.34 -11.79 -1.58
CA LEU A 102 10.04 -11.59 -2.85
C LEU A 102 11.50 -12.03 -2.79
N HIS A 103 12.17 -11.76 -1.66
CA HIS A 103 13.55 -12.20 -1.43
C HIS A 103 13.68 -13.73 -1.41
N ASP A 104 12.76 -14.44 -0.75
CA ASP A 104 12.72 -15.92 -0.74
C ASP A 104 12.52 -16.51 -2.15
N MET A 105 12.06 -15.69 -3.09
CA MET A 105 11.83 -16.04 -4.49
C MET A 105 12.91 -15.50 -5.42
N GLU A 106 14.04 -15.05 -4.86
CA GLU A 106 15.21 -14.52 -5.55
C GLU A 106 14.91 -13.24 -6.37
N ILE A 107 13.87 -12.48 -5.98
CA ILE A 107 13.53 -11.20 -6.59
C ILE A 107 14.13 -10.08 -5.74
N ASN A 108 15.06 -9.34 -6.35
CA ASN A 108 15.71 -8.20 -5.70
C ASN A 108 14.80 -6.96 -5.71
N VAL A 109 14.58 -6.40 -4.52
CA VAL A 109 13.82 -5.18 -4.30
C VAL A 109 14.78 -4.04 -3.92
N PRO A 110 14.81 -2.94 -4.68
CA PRO A 110 15.58 -1.75 -4.32
C PRO A 110 15.08 -1.10 -3.01
N ILE A 111 16.02 -0.52 -2.27
CA ILE A 111 15.81 0.14 -0.97
C ILE A 111 16.30 1.59 -1.08
N PRO A 112 15.63 2.58 -0.45
CA PRO A 112 14.41 2.50 0.36
C PRO A 112 13.14 2.22 -0.44
N MET A 113 12.19 1.48 0.16
CA MET A 113 10.86 1.26 -0.41
C MET A 113 9.96 2.48 -0.15
N PRO A 114 9.37 3.10 -1.19
CA PRO A 114 8.50 4.27 -1.02
C PRO A 114 7.15 3.93 -0.38
N MET A 115 6.79 4.68 0.66
CA MET A 115 5.47 4.67 1.30
C MET A 115 4.80 6.04 1.13
N TYR A 116 3.94 6.17 0.12
CA TYR A 116 3.32 7.46 -0.23
C TYR A 116 2.25 7.88 0.77
N CYS A 117 2.41 9.09 1.30
CA CYS A 117 1.51 9.68 2.29
C CYS A 117 1.08 11.09 1.85
N ASP A 118 -0.20 11.44 2.04
CA ASP A 118 -0.72 12.78 1.76
C ASP A 118 -0.78 13.67 3.02
N ASN A 119 -0.52 13.08 4.20
CA ASN A 119 -0.50 13.80 5.47
C ASN A 119 0.91 14.24 5.84
N GLN A 120 1.25 15.50 5.53
CA GLN A 120 2.57 16.08 5.82
C GLN A 120 2.95 16.03 7.31
N ALA A 121 1.98 16.12 8.23
CA ALA A 121 2.27 16.02 9.66
C ALA A 121 2.69 14.59 10.04
N ALA A 122 2.09 13.56 9.44
CA ALA A 122 2.51 12.17 9.65
C ALA A 122 3.92 11.93 9.07
N ILE A 123 4.21 12.48 7.87
CA ILE A 123 5.55 12.44 7.26
C ILE A 123 6.58 13.10 8.18
N PHE A 124 6.27 14.28 8.72
CA PHE A 124 7.14 15.00 9.64
C PHE A 124 7.43 14.21 10.91
N ILE A 125 6.42 13.55 11.49
CA ILE A 125 6.63 12.70 12.68
C ILE A 125 7.53 11.49 12.34
N ALA A 126 7.42 10.94 11.14
CA ALA A 126 8.25 9.80 10.71
C ALA A 126 9.72 10.17 10.50
N SER A 127 10.00 11.39 10.03
CA SER A 127 11.38 11.86 9.78
C SER A 127 12.05 12.53 10.98
N ASN A 128 11.28 12.96 11.99
CA ASN A 128 11.81 13.67 13.15
C ASN A 128 12.26 12.71 14.27
N PRO A 129 13.53 12.77 14.72
CA PRO A 129 14.04 11.95 15.82
C PRO A 129 13.49 12.35 17.19
N VAL A 130 12.94 13.57 17.34
CA VAL A 130 12.44 14.07 18.61
C VAL A 130 11.02 13.56 18.87
N PHE A 131 10.82 12.89 20.00
CA PHE A 131 9.49 12.55 20.49
C PHE A 131 8.76 13.78 20.99
N HIS A 132 7.52 13.96 20.55
CA HIS A 132 6.62 14.96 21.09
C HIS A 132 5.68 14.31 22.10
N GLU A 133 5.40 14.99 23.23
CA GLU A 133 4.42 14.54 24.23
C GLU A 133 3.07 14.17 23.60
N ARG A 134 2.71 14.85 22.50
CA ARG A 134 1.49 14.62 21.71
C ARG A 134 1.44 13.27 20.98
N THR A 135 2.54 12.51 20.91
CA THR A 135 2.63 11.20 20.22
C THR A 135 2.80 10.01 21.18
N LYS A 136 2.79 10.23 22.50
CA LYS A 136 3.03 9.18 23.50
C LYS A 136 2.12 7.96 23.37
N HIS A 137 0.89 8.15 22.89
CA HIS A 137 -0.10 7.08 22.72
C HIS A 137 0.07 6.28 21.42
N ILE A 138 1.06 6.63 20.58
CA ILE A 138 1.51 5.88 19.39
C ILE A 138 3.04 5.70 19.41
N GLU A 139 3.67 5.79 20.58
CA GLU A 139 5.13 5.80 20.72
C GLU A 139 5.80 4.56 20.13
N VAL A 140 5.18 3.38 20.28
CA VAL A 140 5.67 2.12 19.69
C VAL A 140 5.68 2.18 18.17
N ASP A 141 4.60 2.67 17.56
CA ASP A 141 4.49 2.85 16.10
C ASP A 141 5.54 3.86 15.61
N CYS A 142 5.76 4.94 16.37
CA CYS A 142 6.77 5.95 16.06
C CYS A 142 8.19 5.41 16.12
N HIS A 143 8.54 4.61 17.13
CA HIS A 143 9.85 3.95 17.19
C HIS A 143 10.05 3.03 15.99
N PHE A 144 9.07 2.16 15.72
CA PHE A 144 9.13 1.21 14.62
C PHE A 144 9.35 1.89 13.27
N ILE A 145 8.51 2.88 12.92
CA ILE A 145 8.64 3.60 11.64
C ILE A 145 9.97 4.35 11.56
N ARG A 146 10.38 5.00 12.65
CA ARG A 146 11.63 5.76 12.66
C ARG A 146 12.84 4.87 12.44
N ASP A 147 12.88 3.69 13.07
CA ASP A 147 13.98 2.74 12.89
C ASP A 147 14.08 2.30 11.42
N LEU A 148 12.94 2.03 10.77
CA LEU A 148 12.92 1.69 9.34
C LEU A 148 13.42 2.84 8.45
N VAL A 149 13.05 4.09 8.76
CA VAL A 149 13.53 5.28 8.04
C VAL A 149 15.02 5.49 8.25
N LEU A 150 15.52 5.39 9.49
CA LEU A 150 16.93 5.57 9.83
C LEU A 150 17.83 4.50 9.19
N GLN A 151 17.36 3.26 9.16
CA GLN A 151 18.01 2.15 8.44
C GLN A 151 17.87 2.27 6.91
N LYS A 152 17.20 3.31 6.42
CA LYS A 152 16.87 3.54 5.01
C LYS A 152 16.10 2.37 4.39
N GLN A 153 15.37 1.57 5.17
CA GLN A 153 14.53 0.50 4.63
C GLN A 153 13.31 1.04 3.89
N ILE A 154 12.75 2.14 4.39
CA ILE A 154 11.60 2.84 3.81
C ILE A 154 11.88 4.33 3.68
N VAL A 155 11.09 4.98 2.83
CA VAL A 155 11.02 6.44 2.73
C VAL A 155 9.55 6.86 2.61
N THR A 156 9.19 8.02 3.15
CA THR A 156 7.80 8.51 3.21
C THR A 156 7.58 9.75 2.32
N PRO A 157 7.64 9.61 0.99
CA PRO A 157 7.43 10.74 0.08
C PRO A 157 5.99 11.27 0.16
N TYR A 158 5.86 12.58 0.02
CA TYR A 158 4.56 13.24 -0.10
C TYR A 158 3.90 12.91 -1.44
N VAL A 159 2.60 12.64 -1.42
CA VAL A 159 1.73 12.56 -2.60
C VAL A 159 0.55 13.50 -2.41
N GLN A 160 0.04 14.10 -3.49
CA GLN A 160 -1.18 14.90 -3.42
C GLN A 160 -2.38 13.99 -3.11
N SER A 161 -3.34 14.46 -2.32
CA SER A 161 -4.52 13.63 -1.95
C SER A 161 -5.33 13.15 -3.16
N GLY A 162 -5.32 13.88 -4.29
CA GLY A 162 -5.95 13.45 -5.54
C GLY A 162 -5.25 12.29 -6.25
N ASP A 163 -4.03 11.96 -5.82
CA ASP A 163 -3.19 10.87 -6.33
C ASP A 163 -2.92 9.78 -5.27
N GLN A 164 -3.49 9.92 -4.08
CA GLN A 164 -3.34 8.94 -2.99
C GLN A 164 -4.23 7.72 -3.24
N LEU A 165 -3.65 6.66 -3.82
CA LEU A 165 -4.39 5.43 -4.14
C LEU A 165 -4.95 4.71 -2.89
N GLY A 166 -4.35 4.92 -1.72
CA GLY A 166 -4.83 4.38 -0.45
C GLY A 166 -6.22 4.89 -0.06
N ASP A 167 -6.64 6.05 -0.58
CA ASP A 167 -7.91 6.68 -0.24
C ASP A 167 -9.12 5.92 -0.76
N ILE A 168 -8.97 5.16 -1.86
CA ILE A 168 -10.03 4.27 -2.37
C ILE A 168 -10.55 3.33 -1.28
N PHE A 169 -9.67 2.90 -0.38
CA PHE A 169 -9.97 1.89 0.62
C PHE A 169 -10.55 2.46 1.91
N THR A 170 -10.54 3.79 2.08
CA THR A 170 -10.82 4.42 3.38
C THR A 170 -11.81 5.57 3.30
N LYS A 171 -11.81 6.39 2.25
CA LYS A 171 -12.57 7.63 2.20
C LYS A 171 -13.76 7.52 1.22
N PRO A 172 -14.95 8.00 1.62
CA PRO A 172 -16.01 8.26 0.65
C PRO A 172 -15.58 9.43 -0.24
N MET A 173 -15.69 9.28 -1.55
CA MET A 173 -15.24 10.29 -2.51
C MET A 173 -16.20 10.42 -3.69
N ALA A 174 -16.08 11.53 -4.42
CA ALA A 174 -16.86 11.76 -5.63
C ALA A 174 -16.54 10.71 -6.70
N ARG A 175 -17.56 10.33 -7.48
CA ARG A 175 -17.43 9.30 -8.53
C ARG A 175 -16.29 9.59 -9.50
N ALA A 176 -16.08 10.84 -9.90
CA ALA A 176 -15.02 11.21 -10.83
C ALA A 176 -13.62 10.91 -10.25
N THR A 177 -13.38 11.26 -8.99
CA THR A 177 -12.13 10.96 -8.28
C THR A 177 -11.93 9.46 -8.11
N PHE A 178 -12.99 8.74 -7.72
CA PHE A 178 -12.97 7.28 -7.60
C PHE A 178 -12.56 6.61 -8.91
N LEU A 179 -13.20 6.98 -10.03
CA LEU A 179 -12.88 6.41 -11.35
C LEU A 179 -11.45 6.75 -11.80
N SER A 180 -10.97 7.96 -11.52
CA SER A 180 -9.58 8.36 -11.80
C SER A 180 -8.58 7.49 -11.04
N LEU A 181 -8.82 7.25 -9.75
CA LEU A 181 -7.95 6.40 -8.94
C LEU A 181 -8.08 4.91 -9.33
N CYS A 182 -9.27 4.42 -9.69
CA CYS A 182 -9.46 3.04 -10.19
C CYS A 182 -8.67 2.80 -11.48
N SER A 183 -8.64 3.78 -12.39
CA SER A 183 -7.81 3.72 -13.60
C SER A 183 -6.32 3.57 -13.25
N LYS A 184 -5.83 4.30 -12.25
CA LYS A 184 -4.45 4.21 -11.76
C LYS A 184 -4.13 2.90 -11.03
N LEU A 185 -5.13 2.25 -10.43
CA LEU A 185 -4.99 0.91 -9.86
C LEU A 185 -4.91 -0.20 -10.93
N GLY A 186 -5.14 0.11 -12.20
CA GLY A 186 -5.22 -0.89 -13.26
C GLY A 186 -6.52 -1.70 -13.25
N ILE A 187 -7.58 -1.19 -12.60
CA ILE A 187 -8.89 -1.86 -12.58
C ILE A 187 -9.60 -1.56 -13.91
N PHE A 188 -9.69 -2.57 -14.77
CA PHE A 188 -10.44 -2.49 -16.02
C PHE A 188 -11.78 -3.21 -15.88
N ASN A 189 -12.86 -2.60 -16.38
CA ASN A 189 -14.14 -3.28 -16.49
C ASN A 189 -14.12 -4.21 -17.71
N LEU A 190 -13.95 -5.52 -17.47
CA LEU A 190 -13.99 -6.56 -18.51
C LEU A 190 -15.31 -6.60 -19.29
N TYR A 191 -16.38 -6.03 -18.74
CA TYR A 191 -17.72 -5.99 -19.33
C TYR A 191 -18.07 -4.62 -19.92
N ALA A 192 -17.15 -3.65 -19.91
CA ALA A 192 -17.37 -2.40 -20.62
C ALA A 192 -17.45 -2.72 -22.13
N PRO A 193 -18.46 -2.22 -22.86
CA PRO A 193 -18.52 -2.43 -24.30
C PRO A 193 -17.21 -1.92 -24.91
N ALA A 194 -16.53 -2.81 -25.64
CA ALA A 194 -15.23 -2.53 -26.24
C ALA A 194 -15.34 -1.34 -27.20
N CYS A 195 -15.07 -0.14 -26.71
CA CYS A 195 -14.90 1.02 -27.55
C CYS A 195 -13.48 0.97 -28.14
N GLY A 196 -13.31 0.11 -29.15
CA GLY A 196 -12.35 0.32 -30.23
C GLY A 196 -10.85 0.30 -29.93
N ARG A 197 -10.35 -0.35 -28.88
CA ARG A 197 -8.92 -0.72 -28.81
C ARG A 197 -8.76 -2.20 -28.54
N VAL A 198 -8.19 -2.87 -29.54
CA VAL A 198 -7.78 -4.27 -29.56
C VAL A 198 -6.80 -4.50 -28.41
N LEU A 199 -7.11 -5.46 -27.53
CA LEU A 199 -6.15 -6.04 -26.61
C LEU A 199 -5.28 -7.02 -27.42
N GLU A 200 -4.18 -6.54 -27.99
CA GLU A 200 -3.11 -7.45 -28.42
C GLU A 200 -2.23 -7.75 -27.20
N PHE A 201 -2.48 -8.90 -26.58
CA PHE A 201 -1.51 -9.53 -25.68
C PHE A 201 -0.38 -10.07 -26.57
N TYR A 202 0.79 -9.43 -26.55
CA TYR A 202 2.02 -10.07 -27.03
C TYR A 202 2.73 -10.72 -25.84
N PHE A 203 2.94 -12.03 -25.99
CA PHE A 203 3.68 -12.92 -25.11
C PHE A 203 5.16 -12.56 -25.00
#